data_AF-A0A0S7WGI7-F1
#
_entry.id   AF-A0A0S7WGI7-F1
#
_cell.length_a   1.000
_cell.length_b   1.000
_cell.length_c   1.000
_cell.angle_alpha   90.00
_cell.angle_beta   90.00
_cell.angle_gamma   90.00
#
_symmetry.space_group_name_H-M   'P 1'
#
loop_
_entity.id
_entity.type
_entity.pdbx_description
1 polymer ?
#
loop_
_entity_poly.entity_id
_entity_poly.type
_entity_poly.pdbx_seq_one_letter_code
_entity_poly.pdbx_strand_id
1 'polypeptide(L)'
;MSDGRASNEDTVNEREKIGAVLVVGGGIGGIQAALDLADSGFKVYLVEENPSIGGLMAQLDKTFPTNDCSMCILAPKLVSTARHPNIEIITNAEVEDLQGEAGNFVVAVKKKARYVDAEKCTGCGVCMENCPVRKTLYPVDEIPPPVLAEEDRQRLNAIMEEHSEETGRLMPVLQHLSREYHYLPPDLLRHVSKELKVPLADICHIATFYNAFGLTPRGRHQISVCLGTTCYVKGAEGILDRFSELLGVEEGGTTSDLRFTLNSVRCLGCCSIAPAIMIDGKVYGKVRLSKLSDVLRDYA
;
A
#
# COMPACT_ATOMS: atom_id res chain seq x y z
N MET A 1 37.33 28.94 -59.12
CA MET A 1 37.22 27.81 -58.17
C MET A 1 38.09 28.21 -56.99
N SER A 2 37.54 29.03 -56.08
CA SER A 2 36.92 28.59 -54.81
C SER A 2 37.94 27.86 -53.94
N ASP A 3 38.21 28.19 -52.70
CA ASP A 3 37.81 29.20 -51.72
C ASP A 3 38.72 28.81 -50.52
N GLY A 4 39.14 29.74 -49.67
CA GLY A 4 39.94 29.31 -48.51
C GLY A 4 40.40 30.43 -47.61
N ARG A 5 39.44 31.16 -47.03
CA ARG A 5 39.64 32.15 -45.98
C ARG A 5 40.20 31.50 -44.71
N ALA A 6 41.22 32.18 -44.15
CA ALA A 6 41.42 32.54 -42.75
C ALA A 6 40.98 31.54 -41.66
N SER A 7 42.00 30.93 -41.04
CA SER A 7 42.25 30.84 -39.59
C SER A 7 41.16 31.25 -38.59
N ASN A 8 40.92 30.32 -37.65
CA ASN A 8 40.64 30.47 -36.22
C ASN A 8 39.48 31.39 -35.80
N GLU A 9 38.46 30.78 -35.20
CA GLU A 9 38.00 31.06 -33.83
C GLU A 9 36.88 30.09 -33.51
N ASP A 10 37.15 29.12 -32.64
CA ASP A 10 36.16 28.47 -31.75
C ASP A 10 36.94 27.62 -30.74
N THR A 11 37.62 28.31 -29.82
CA THR A 11 38.16 27.72 -28.60
C THR A 11 37.01 27.35 -27.67
N VAL A 12 36.43 26.16 -27.85
CA VAL A 12 35.61 25.54 -26.81
C VAL A 12 36.55 24.73 -25.92
N ASN A 13 36.85 25.28 -24.75
CA ASN A 13 37.54 24.60 -23.67
C ASN A 13 36.61 23.52 -23.09
N GLU A 14 36.47 22.39 -23.78
CA GLU A 14 35.82 21.20 -23.24
C GLU A 14 36.71 20.65 -22.13
N ARG A 15 36.46 21.09 -20.89
CA ARG A 15 37.00 20.43 -19.70
C ARG A 15 36.70 18.94 -19.84
N GLU A 16 37.75 18.13 -19.88
CA GLU A 16 37.71 16.68 -20.06
C GLU A 16 36.64 16.08 -19.13
N LYS A 17 35.53 15.62 -19.72
CA LYS A 17 34.39 15.08 -18.97
C LYS A 17 34.85 13.81 -18.28
N ILE A 18 34.99 13.88 -16.96
CA ILE A 18 35.40 12.75 -16.12
C ILE A 18 34.21 11.78 -16.06
N GLY A 19 34.41 10.54 -16.52
CA GLY A 19 33.34 9.56 -16.75
C GLY A 19 32.81 8.87 -15.48
N ALA A 20 32.35 9.65 -14.49
CA ALA A 20 31.68 9.13 -13.30
C ALA A 20 30.18 9.42 -13.33
N VAL A 21 29.36 8.44 -12.94
CA VAL A 21 27.89 8.53 -12.92
C VAL A 21 27.38 8.20 -11.53
N LEU A 22 26.45 9.01 -11.03
CA LEU A 22 25.71 8.72 -9.80
C LEU A 22 24.32 8.19 -10.15
N VAL A 23 23.98 7.01 -9.65
CA VAL A 23 22.65 6.42 -9.75
C VAL A 23 22.00 6.48 -8.37
N VAL A 24 20.84 7.14 -8.28
CA VAL A 24 20.08 7.27 -7.03
C VAL A 24 18.95 6.25 -7.04
N GLY A 25 18.93 5.38 -6.03
CA GLY A 25 17.95 4.30 -5.86
C GLY A 25 18.48 2.96 -6.36
N GLY A 26 18.62 2.00 -5.45
CA GLY A 26 19.08 0.64 -5.68
C GLY A 26 17.94 -0.36 -5.95
N GLY A 27 16.81 0.07 -6.51
CA GLY A 27 15.78 -0.84 -7.01
C GLY A 27 16.22 -1.58 -8.29
N ILE A 28 15.38 -2.48 -8.81
CA ILE A 28 15.71 -3.27 -10.03
C ILE A 28 16.14 -2.41 -11.23
N GLY A 29 15.50 -1.25 -11.42
CA GLY A 29 15.83 -0.32 -12.50
C GLY A 29 17.18 0.37 -12.29
N GLY A 30 17.47 0.83 -11.07
CA GLY A 30 18.75 1.47 -10.74
C GLY A 30 19.92 0.49 -10.75
N ILE A 31 19.70 -0.74 -10.30
CA ILE A 31 20.68 -1.83 -10.41
C ILE A 31 21.01 -2.10 -11.89
N GLN A 32 20.00 -2.22 -12.76
CA GLN A 32 20.24 -2.46 -14.18
C GLN A 32 20.95 -1.28 -14.83
N ALA A 33 20.51 -0.05 -14.56
CA ALA A 33 21.16 1.15 -15.09
C ALA A 33 22.63 1.24 -14.64
N ALA A 34 22.92 0.92 -13.37
CA ALA A 34 24.28 0.90 -12.86
C ALA A 34 25.15 -0.14 -13.56
N LEU A 35 24.62 -1.34 -13.84
CA LEU A 35 25.32 -2.37 -14.60
C LEU A 35 25.60 -1.92 -16.03
N ASP A 36 24.59 -1.43 -16.76
CA ASP A 36 24.74 -1.02 -18.16
C ASP A 36 25.77 0.12 -18.31
N LEU A 37 25.76 1.09 -17.37
CA LEU A 37 26.73 2.18 -17.33
C LEU A 37 28.14 1.70 -16.98
N ALA A 38 28.25 0.75 -16.05
CA ALA A 38 29.54 0.22 -15.62
C ALA A 38 30.19 -0.67 -16.69
N ASP A 39 29.39 -1.45 -17.42
CA ASP A 39 29.79 -2.25 -18.58
C ASP A 39 30.20 -1.35 -19.75
N SER A 40 29.60 -0.16 -19.86
CA SER A 40 29.99 0.88 -20.81
C SER A 40 31.32 1.59 -20.45
N GLY A 41 31.92 1.23 -19.31
CA GLY A 41 33.23 1.73 -18.88
C GLY A 41 33.19 2.96 -17.96
N PHE A 42 32.01 3.40 -17.51
CA PHE A 42 31.89 4.50 -16.57
C PHE A 42 32.08 4.03 -15.12
N LYS A 43 32.66 4.88 -14.26
CA LYS A 43 32.67 4.63 -12.81
C LYS A 43 31.30 5.00 -12.25
N VAL A 44 30.60 4.06 -11.63
CA VAL A 44 29.25 4.26 -11.13
C VAL A 44 29.22 4.26 -9.61
N TYR A 45 28.62 5.29 -9.03
CA TYR A 45 28.25 5.35 -7.62
C TYR A 45 26.76 5.06 -7.51
N LEU A 46 26.40 3.98 -6.81
CA LEU A 46 25.00 3.59 -6.59
C LEU A 46 24.61 3.95 -5.15
N VAL A 47 23.78 4.98 -4.99
CA VAL A 47 23.29 5.44 -3.68
C VAL A 47 21.92 4.82 -3.38
N GLU A 48 21.79 4.21 -2.21
CA GLU A 48 20.57 3.57 -1.74
C GLU A 48 20.26 4.02 -0.30
N GLU A 49 19.02 4.44 -0.07
CA GLU A 49 18.56 4.91 1.24
C GLU A 49 18.47 3.77 2.27
N ASN A 50 18.19 2.55 1.80
CA ASN A 50 18.02 1.37 2.62
C ASN A 50 19.35 0.66 2.94
N PRO A 51 19.36 -0.27 3.92
CA PRO A 51 20.55 -1.04 4.25
C PRO A 51 21.07 -1.96 3.14
N SER A 52 20.24 -2.26 2.13
CA SER A 52 20.53 -3.17 1.03
C SER A 52 19.86 -2.73 -0.27
N ILE A 53 20.49 -3.05 -1.41
CA ILE A 53 19.92 -2.87 -2.74
C ILE A 53 18.94 -4.01 -3.09
N GLY A 54 18.01 -3.76 -4.00
CA GLY A 54 16.98 -4.70 -4.47
C GLY A 54 15.57 -4.10 -4.50
N GLY A 55 15.33 -3.08 -3.67
CA GLY A 55 14.05 -2.38 -3.57
C GLY A 55 12.87 -3.30 -3.28
N LEU A 56 11.68 -2.90 -3.73
CA LEU A 56 10.44 -3.66 -3.53
C LEU A 56 10.48 -5.05 -4.17
N MET A 57 11.20 -5.19 -5.29
CA MET A 57 11.29 -6.47 -6.01
C MET A 57 11.91 -7.59 -5.16
N ALA A 58 12.82 -7.24 -4.23
CA ALA A 58 13.40 -8.20 -3.29
C ALA A 58 12.38 -8.72 -2.25
N GLN A 59 11.25 -8.05 -2.08
CA GLN A 59 10.19 -8.40 -1.11
C GLN A 59 9.05 -9.23 -1.76
N LEU A 60 9.04 -9.34 -3.09
CA LEU A 60 8.00 -10.08 -3.82
C LEU A 60 8.40 -11.55 -3.98
N ASP A 61 7.48 -12.47 -3.71
CA ASP A 61 7.70 -13.89 -4.03
C ASP A 61 7.67 -14.13 -5.55
N LYS A 62 6.68 -13.54 -6.22
CA LYS A 62 6.39 -13.74 -7.64
C LYS A 62 6.21 -12.43 -8.41
N THR A 63 6.71 -12.42 -9.65
CA THR A 63 6.55 -11.30 -10.59
C THR A 63 5.37 -11.52 -11.52
N PHE A 64 4.54 -10.50 -11.72
CA PHE A 64 3.53 -10.50 -12.78
C PHE A 64 4.18 -10.02 -14.10
N PRO A 65 3.87 -10.57 -15.28
CA PRO A 65 2.83 -11.55 -15.62
C PRO A 65 3.29 -13.02 -15.65
N THR A 66 4.59 -13.28 -15.62
CA THR A 66 5.17 -14.61 -15.86
C THR A 66 5.09 -15.53 -14.65
N ASN A 67 4.79 -14.98 -13.46
CA ASN A 67 4.79 -15.69 -12.19
C ASN A 67 6.16 -16.32 -11.86
N ASP A 68 7.23 -15.66 -12.30
CA ASP A 68 8.61 -16.05 -12.00
C ASP A 68 9.00 -15.64 -10.60
N CYS A 69 9.90 -16.40 -9.97
CA CYS A 69 10.47 -16.05 -8.67
C CYS A 69 11.27 -14.74 -8.79
N SER A 70 10.87 -13.72 -8.04
CA SER A 70 11.52 -12.39 -8.13
C SER A 70 12.99 -12.47 -7.76
N MET A 71 13.33 -13.30 -6.77
CA MET A 71 14.71 -13.48 -6.34
C MET A 71 15.56 -14.18 -7.40
N CYS A 72 15.01 -15.12 -8.18
CA CYS A 72 15.75 -15.74 -9.28
C CYS A 72 16.13 -14.75 -10.38
N ILE A 73 15.29 -13.73 -10.62
CA ILE A 73 15.58 -12.67 -11.60
C ILE A 73 16.55 -11.63 -11.02
N LEU A 74 16.39 -11.30 -9.74
CA LEU A 74 17.11 -10.21 -9.09
C LEU A 74 18.50 -10.63 -8.59
N ALA A 75 18.65 -11.84 -8.02
CA ALA A 75 19.90 -12.35 -7.46
C ALA A 75 21.11 -12.26 -8.39
N PRO A 76 21.04 -12.64 -9.69
CA PRO A 76 22.20 -12.51 -10.57
C PRO A 76 22.62 -11.04 -10.72
N LYS A 77 21.67 -10.10 -10.83
CA LYS A 77 21.97 -8.66 -10.94
C LYS A 77 22.57 -8.11 -9.67
N LEU A 78 22.08 -8.53 -8.50
CA LEU A 78 22.64 -8.13 -7.20
C LEU A 78 24.10 -8.56 -7.09
N VAL A 79 24.40 -9.82 -7.42
CA VAL A 79 25.76 -10.38 -7.34
C VAL A 79 26.68 -9.69 -8.36
N SER A 80 26.21 -9.49 -9.59
CA SER A 80 26.99 -8.78 -10.61
C SER A 80 27.31 -7.36 -10.17
N THR A 81 26.33 -6.64 -9.64
CA THR A 81 26.51 -5.24 -9.18
C THR A 81 27.48 -5.17 -8.01
N ALA A 82 27.36 -6.07 -7.04
CA ALA A 82 28.22 -6.11 -5.86
C ALA A 82 29.67 -6.49 -6.17
N ARG A 83 29.92 -7.23 -7.26
CA ARG A 83 31.27 -7.67 -7.66
C ARG A 83 31.88 -6.83 -8.77
N HIS A 84 31.13 -5.91 -9.37
CA HIS A 84 31.60 -5.13 -10.51
C HIS A 84 32.68 -4.12 -10.07
N PRO A 85 33.88 -4.10 -10.70
CA PRO A 85 34.98 -3.23 -10.27
C PRO A 85 34.66 -1.73 -10.42
N ASN A 86 33.83 -1.38 -11.41
CA ASN A 86 33.44 0.00 -11.69
C ASN A 86 32.22 0.47 -10.89
N ILE A 87 31.59 -0.37 -10.05
CA ILE A 87 30.43 0.02 -9.25
C ILE A 87 30.82 0.15 -7.78
N GLU A 88 30.48 1.28 -7.17
CA GLU A 88 30.62 1.51 -5.74
C GLU A 88 29.24 1.71 -5.11
N ILE A 89 28.87 0.84 -4.18
CA ILE A 89 27.55 0.84 -3.56
C ILE A 89 27.61 1.60 -2.24
N ILE A 90 26.79 2.65 -2.12
CA ILE A 90 26.65 3.46 -0.93
C ILE A 90 25.22 3.29 -0.39
N THR A 91 25.05 2.29 0.46
CA THR A 91 23.79 2.01 1.19
C THR A 91 23.63 2.88 2.44
N ASN A 92 22.41 2.93 2.99
CA ASN A 92 22.04 3.79 4.13
C ASN A 92 22.34 5.27 3.84
N ALA A 93 22.15 5.71 2.61
CA ALA A 93 22.59 7.03 2.18
C ALA A 93 21.51 7.75 1.36
N GLU A 94 21.35 9.04 1.62
CA GLU A 94 20.42 9.92 0.92
C GLU A 94 21.18 11.11 0.32
N VAL A 95 20.76 11.56 -0.86
CA VAL A 95 21.31 12.77 -1.48
C VAL A 95 20.66 14.00 -0.84
N GLU A 96 21.46 14.89 -0.27
CA GLU A 96 20.96 16.12 0.39
C GLU A 96 21.02 17.34 -0.54
N ASP A 97 22.12 17.50 -1.27
CA ASP A 97 22.34 18.68 -2.12
C ASP A 97 23.13 18.30 -3.39
N LEU A 98 22.90 19.04 -4.47
CA LEU A 98 23.57 18.87 -5.75
C LEU A 98 23.98 20.23 -6.30
N GLN A 99 25.29 20.43 -6.47
CA GLN A 99 25.88 21.67 -6.96
C GLN A 99 26.65 21.42 -8.25
N GLY A 100 26.52 22.32 -9.23
CA GLY A 100 27.24 22.27 -10.50
C GLY A 100 26.33 22.07 -11.71
N GLU A 101 26.90 21.57 -12.80
CA GLU A 101 26.25 21.44 -14.10
C GLU A 101 26.32 20.00 -14.62
N ALA A 102 25.51 19.66 -15.63
CA ALA A 102 25.49 18.33 -16.20
C ALA A 102 26.88 17.90 -16.70
N GLY A 103 27.39 16.77 -16.18
CA GLY A 103 28.73 16.26 -16.49
C GLY A 103 29.86 16.77 -15.58
N ASN A 104 29.59 17.76 -14.72
CA ASN A 104 30.52 18.19 -13.67
C ASN A 104 29.74 18.73 -12.47
N PHE A 105 29.25 17.81 -11.64
CA PHE A 105 28.46 18.11 -10.47
C PHE A 105 29.05 17.44 -9.23
N VAL A 106 28.88 18.09 -8.09
CA VAL A 106 29.26 17.59 -6.77
C VAL A 106 27.98 17.31 -6.00
N VAL A 107 27.90 16.12 -5.41
CA VAL A 107 26.72 15.69 -4.65
C VAL A 107 27.08 15.52 -3.19
N ALA A 108 26.33 16.19 -2.32
CA ALA A 108 26.39 15.96 -0.89
C ALA A 108 25.51 14.75 -0.55
N VAL A 109 26.14 13.69 -0.02
CA VAL A 109 25.45 12.46 0.36
C VAL A 109 25.55 12.29 1.87
N LYS A 110 24.41 12.16 2.53
CA LYS A 110 24.32 11.89 3.96
C LYS A 110 24.19 10.41 4.20
N LYS A 111 25.18 9.85 4.91
CA LYS A 111 25.22 8.44 5.27
C LYS A 111 24.72 8.24 6.70
N LYS A 112 23.60 7.53 6.85
CA LYS A 112 23.01 7.13 8.12
C LYS A 112 23.90 6.08 8.79
N ALA A 113 24.00 6.15 10.12
CA ALA A 113 24.80 5.21 10.89
C ALA A 113 24.24 3.79 10.77
N ARG A 114 25.06 2.85 10.29
CA ARG A 114 24.69 1.42 10.21
C ARG A 114 24.76 0.71 11.58
N TYR A 115 25.37 1.34 12.58
CA TYR A 115 25.69 0.74 13.89
C TYR A 115 26.47 -0.58 13.79
N VAL A 116 27.12 -0.82 12.64
CA VAL A 116 27.97 -1.97 12.33
C VAL A 116 29.16 -1.46 11.53
N ASP A 117 30.35 -1.90 11.91
CA ASP A 117 31.58 -1.66 11.16
C ASP A 117 31.56 -2.53 9.89
N ALA A 118 31.46 -1.88 8.72
CA ALA A 118 31.32 -2.57 7.43
C ALA A 118 32.56 -3.39 7.06
N GLU A 119 33.75 -2.96 7.48
CA GLU A 119 35.01 -3.66 7.17
C GLU A 119 35.16 -4.95 7.99
N LYS A 120 34.58 -4.98 9.20
CA LYS A 120 34.59 -6.15 10.09
C LYS A 120 33.35 -7.03 9.94
N CYS A 121 32.40 -6.64 9.10
CA CYS A 121 31.12 -7.34 8.97
C CYS A 121 31.30 -8.69 8.27
N THR A 122 30.99 -9.78 8.96
CA THR A 122 31.02 -11.15 8.40
C THR A 122 29.64 -11.66 7.97
N GLY A 123 28.60 -10.83 8.08
CA GLY A 123 27.22 -11.25 7.80
C GLY A 123 26.61 -12.19 8.85
N CYS A 124 27.20 -12.27 10.06
CA CYS A 124 26.78 -13.20 11.12
C CYS A 124 25.40 -12.91 11.74
N GLY A 125 24.80 -11.74 11.50
CA GLY A 125 23.46 -11.41 12.01
C GLY A 125 23.39 -10.94 13.48
N VAL A 126 24.52 -10.82 14.20
CA VAL A 126 24.54 -10.33 15.59
C VAL A 126 24.01 -8.89 15.72
N CYS A 127 24.21 -8.08 14.68
CA CYS A 127 23.66 -6.73 14.60
C CYS A 127 22.13 -6.70 14.56
N MET A 128 21.52 -7.73 14.00
CA MET A 128 20.08 -7.88 13.97
C MET A 128 19.57 -8.17 15.38
N GLU A 129 20.22 -9.06 16.15
CA GLU A 129 19.84 -9.38 17.53
C GLU A 129 19.87 -8.17 18.46
N ASN A 130 20.92 -7.35 18.35
CA ASN A 130 21.13 -6.17 19.19
C ASN A 130 20.56 -4.88 18.58
N CYS A 131 19.78 -4.99 17.51
CA CYS A 131 19.22 -3.83 16.85
C CYS A 131 18.35 -3.05 17.85
N PRO A 132 18.65 -1.77 18.15
CA PRO A 132 17.91 -0.99 19.14
C PRO A 132 16.45 -0.75 18.75
N VAL A 133 16.11 -0.99 17.48
CA VAL A 133 14.74 -0.93 16.95
C VAL A 133 13.97 -2.24 17.14
N ARG A 134 14.64 -3.35 17.54
CA ARG A 134 13.95 -4.59 17.93
C ARG A 134 13.31 -4.38 19.29
N LYS A 135 11.98 -4.26 19.29
CA LYS A 135 11.08 -4.15 20.45
C LYS A 135 11.09 -2.81 21.20
N THR A 136 11.05 -1.70 20.50
CA THR A 136 10.11 -0.66 20.96
C THR A 136 8.77 -0.97 20.31
N LEU A 137 7.91 -1.67 21.07
CA LEU A 137 6.49 -1.35 21.00
C LEU A 137 6.45 0.17 21.08
N TYR A 138 5.84 0.85 20.12
CA TYR A 138 5.45 2.23 20.34
C TYR A 138 4.80 2.26 21.73
N PRO A 139 5.31 3.03 22.71
CA PRO A 139 4.41 3.52 23.73
C PRO A 139 3.56 4.53 22.97
N VAL A 140 2.57 4.03 22.22
CA VAL A 140 1.31 4.75 22.22
C VAL A 140 0.94 4.63 23.67
N ASP A 141 1.02 5.73 24.43
CA ASP A 141 0.39 5.80 25.75
C ASP A 141 -0.90 5.01 25.62
N GLU A 142 -1.04 3.91 26.37
CA GLU A 142 -2.21 3.05 26.24
C GLU A 142 -3.39 3.94 26.53
N ILE A 143 -4.04 4.47 25.48
CA ILE A 143 -5.31 5.13 25.61
C ILE A 143 -6.15 3.98 26.17
N PRO A 144 -6.57 4.06 27.45
CA PRO A 144 -7.34 2.99 28.03
C PRO A 144 -8.52 2.79 27.09
N PRO A 145 -8.77 1.54 26.67
CA PRO A 145 -9.82 1.28 25.70
C PRO A 145 -11.10 1.92 26.25
N PRO A 146 -11.87 2.63 25.41
CA PRO A 146 -13.08 3.26 25.87
C PRO A 146 -13.96 2.19 26.52
N VAL A 147 -14.61 2.58 27.62
CA VAL A 147 -15.45 1.68 28.40
C VAL A 147 -16.54 1.14 27.47
N LEU A 148 -16.50 -0.16 27.20
CA LEU A 148 -17.55 -0.84 26.44
C LEU A 148 -18.86 -0.75 27.22
N ALA A 149 -19.97 -0.63 26.51
CA ALA A 149 -21.28 -0.84 27.11
C ALA A 149 -21.34 -2.27 27.69
N GLU A 150 -21.99 -2.44 28.85
CA GLU A 150 -22.00 -3.75 29.52
C GLU A 150 -22.65 -4.86 28.69
N GLU A 151 -23.53 -4.51 27.75
CA GLU A 151 -24.10 -5.44 26.77
C GLU A 151 -23.05 -6.02 25.81
N ASP A 152 -22.17 -5.16 25.28
CA ASP A 152 -21.14 -5.56 24.33
C ASP A 152 -20.04 -6.39 24.99
N ARG A 153 -19.74 -6.11 26.26
CA ARG A 153 -18.79 -6.86 27.08
C ARG A 153 -19.28 -8.28 27.35
N GLN A 154 -20.57 -8.45 27.67
CA GLN A 154 -21.17 -9.77 27.88
C GLN A 154 -21.18 -10.60 26.59
N ARG A 155 -21.53 -9.99 25.45
CA ARG A 155 -21.49 -10.64 24.14
C ARG A 155 -20.08 -11.09 23.75
N LEU A 156 -19.08 -10.22 23.94
CA LEU A 156 -17.69 -10.57 23.66
C LEU A 156 -17.22 -11.75 24.50
N ASN A 157 -17.53 -11.76 25.80
CA ASN A 157 -17.16 -12.86 26.68
C ASN A 157 -17.81 -14.19 26.25
N ALA A 158 -19.09 -14.17 25.85
CA ALA A 158 -19.78 -15.36 25.35
C ALA A 158 -19.13 -15.92 24.07
N ILE A 159 -18.77 -15.06 23.11
CA ILE A 159 -18.07 -15.45 21.87
C ILE A 159 -16.70 -16.06 22.20
N MET A 160 -16.00 -15.50 23.18
CA MET A 160 -14.66 -15.97 23.56
C MET A 160 -14.68 -17.33 24.27
N GLU A 161 -15.73 -17.61 25.04
CA GLU A 161 -15.92 -18.90 25.73
C GLU A 161 -16.27 -20.02 24.73
N GLU A 162 -17.08 -19.71 23.72
CA GLU A 162 -17.46 -20.63 22.63
C GLU A 162 -16.25 -21.11 21.81
N HIS A 163 -15.27 -20.24 21.57
CA HIS A 163 -14.09 -20.53 20.74
C HIS A 163 -12.80 -20.72 21.56
N SER A 164 -12.92 -21.30 22.75
CA SER A 164 -11.81 -21.43 23.70
C SER A 164 -10.76 -22.48 23.32
N GLU A 165 -11.14 -23.53 22.58
CA GLU A 165 -10.27 -24.70 22.30
C GLU A 165 -9.64 -24.73 20.90
N GLU A 166 -9.95 -23.78 20.00
CA GLU A 166 -9.41 -23.81 18.62
C GLU A 166 -7.99 -23.20 18.52
N THR A 167 -7.10 -23.95 17.86
CA THR A 167 -5.76 -23.46 17.49
C THR A 167 -5.90 -22.41 16.39
N GLY A 168 -5.87 -21.12 16.74
CA GLY A 168 -6.11 -20.02 15.80
C GLY A 168 -7.30 -19.11 16.14
N ARG A 169 -7.55 -18.88 17.43
CA ARG A 169 -8.72 -18.16 18.02
C ARG A 169 -9.09 -16.83 17.36
N LEU A 170 -8.13 -16.11 16.76
CA LEU A 170 -8.38 -14.76 16.23
C LEU A 170 -9.37 -14.75 15.06
N MET A 171 -9.24 -15.67 14.09
CA MET A 171 -10.08 -15.65 12.89
C MET A 171 -11.56 -16.00 13.19
N PRO A 172 -11.88 -17.08 13.93
CA PRO A 172 -13.26 -17.39 14.33
C PRO A 172 -13.92 -16.26 15.14
N VAL A 173 -13.17 -15.65 16.07
CA VAL A 173 -13.66 -14.52 16.87
C VAL A 173 -13.99 -13.31 16.00
N LEU A 174 -13.12 -12.95 15.06
CA LEU A 174 -13.38 -11.86 14.11
C LEU A 174 -14.58 -12.16 13.19
N GLN A 175 -14.76 -13.42 12.78
CA GLN A 175 -15.92 -13.84 11.99
C GLN A 175 -17.23 -13.74 12.79
N HIS A 176 -17.23 -14.15 14.06
CA HIS A 176 -18.40 -14.00 14.94
C HIS A 176 -18.75 -12.53 15.18
N LEU A 177 -17.75 -11.70 15.50
CA LEU A 177 -17.94 -10.25 15.65
C LEU A 177 -18.50 -9.61 14.37
N SER A 178 -17.95 -9.98 13.22
CA SER A 178 -18.45 -9.46 11.93
C SER A 178 -19.85 -9.96 11.58
N ARG A 179 -20.29 -11.12 12.06
CA ARG A 179 -21.67 -11.61 11.86
C ARG A 179 -22.66 -10.86 12.73
N GLU A 180 -22.29 -10.56 13.97
CA GLU A 180 -23.17 -9.92 14.95
C GLU A 180 -23.27 -8.41 14.75
N TYR A 181 -22.13 -7.73 14.60
CA TYR A 181 -22.08 -6.28 14.47
C TYR A 181 -22.10 -5.82 13.01
N HIS A 182 -21.93 -6.71 12.03
CA HIS A 182 -21.81 -6.40 10.60
C HIS A 182 -20.60 -5.53 10.22
N TYR A 183 -19.79 -5.13 11.18
CA TYR A 183 -18.47 -4.52 11.03
C TYR A 183 -17.61 -4.93 12.22
N LEU A 184 -16.36 -4.46 12.26
CA LEU A 184 -15.44 -4.66 13.37
C LEU A 184 -15.26 -3.33 14.12
N PRO A 185 -15.97 -3.12 15.24
CA PRO A 185 -15.81 -1.91 16.05
C PRO A 185 -14.38 -1.80 16.60
N PRO A 186 -13.72 -0.63 16.47
CA PRO A 186 -12.36 -0.43 16.98
C PRO A 186 -12.22 -0.76 18.47
N ASP A 187 -13.28 -0.50 19.26
CA ASP A 187 -13.28 -0.68 20.71
C ASP A 187 -13.30 -2.17 21.09
N LEU A 188 -14.06 -2.98 20.36
CA LEU A 188 -14.06 -4.43 20.52
C LEU A 188 -12.71 -5.02 20.09
N LEU A 189 -12.13 -4.55 18.99
CA LEU A 189 -10.81 -5.03 18.54
C LEU A 189 -9.70 -4.76 19.56
N ARG A 190 -9.75 -3.62 20.26
CA ARG A 190 -8.81 -3.31 21.36
C ARG A 190 -8.95 -4.29 22.52
N HIS A 191 -10.18 -4.68 22.88
CA HIS A 191 -10.43 -5.68 23.93
C HIS A 191 -9.98 -7.09 23.49
N VAL A 192 -10.27 -7.49 22.24
CA VAL A 192 -9.79 -8.75 21.65
C VAL A 192 -8.26 -8.83 21.67
N SER A 193 -7.56 -7.73 21.35
CA SER A 193 -6.10 -7.63 21.40
C SER A 193 -5.55 -7.91 22.81
N LYS A 194 -6.18 -7.33 23.85
CA LYS A 194 -5.77 -7.52 25.25
C LYS A 194 -5.99 -8.95 25.73
N GLU A 195 -7.16 -9.53 25.44
CA GLU A 195 -7.53 -10.88 25.89
C GLU A 195 -6.72 -11.97 25.17
N LEU A 196 -6.59 -11.89 23.85
CA LEU A 196 -5.84 -12.89 23.06
C LEU A 196 -4.32 -12.68 23.09
N LYS A 197 -3.84 -11.59 23.70
CA LYS A 197 -2.42 -11.18 23.71
C LYS A 197 -1.81 -11.09 22.31
N VAL A 198 -2.61 -10.70 21.32
CA VAL A 198 -2.18 -10.48 19.93
C VAL A 198 -2.08 -8.96 19.69
N PRO A 199 -1.00 -8.45 19.06
CA PRO A 199 -0.88 -7.04 18.73
C PRO A 199 -2.07 -6.53 17.90
N LEU A 200 -2.63 -5.37 18.27
CA LEU A 200 -3.72 -4.73 17.50
C LEU A 200 -3.33 -4.52 16.02
N ALA A 201 -2.05 -4.27 15.75
CA ALA A 201 -1.53 -4.13 14.40
C ALA A 201 -1.81 -5.37 13.54
N ASP A 202 -1.61 -6.58 14.07
CA ASP A 202 -1.87 -7.84 13.35
C ASP A 202 -3.37 -8.03 13.10
N ILE A 203 -4.20 -7.67 14.08
CA ILE A 203 -5.66 -7.71 13.96
C ILE A 203 -6.15 -6.72 12.88
N CYS A 204 -5.64 -5.49 12.89
CA CYS A 204 -5.93 -4.49 11.87
C CYS A 204 -5.43 -4.94 10.49
N HIS A 205 -4.29 -5.63 10.42
CA HIS A 205 -3.77 -6.16 9.17
C HIS A 205 -4.71 -7.23 8.59
N ILE A 206 -5.21 -8.14 9.43
CA ILE A 206 -6.22 -9.13 9.01
C ILE A 206 -7.52 -8.45 8.57
N ALA A 207 -8.00 -7.49 9.35
CA ALA A 207 -9.25 -6.76 9.07
C ALA A 207 -9.20 -5.93 7.78
N THR A 208 -8.02 -5.44 7.39
CA THR A 208 -7.82 -4.68 6.15
C THR A 208 -7.46 -5.56 4.95
N PHE A 209 -6.82 -6.71 5.19
CA PHE A 209 -6.41 -7.65 4.14
C PHE A 209 -7.58 -8.47 3.60
N TYR A 210 -8.48 -8.96 4.45
CA TYR A 210 -9.62 -9.75 4.02
C TYR A 210 -10.85 -8.87 3.74
N ASN A 211 -11.32 -8.86 2.49
CA ASN A 211 -12.50 -8.10 2.06
C ASN A 211 -13.81 -8.51 2.80
N ALA A 212 -13.81 -9.69 3.44
CA ALA A 212 -14.93 -10.16 4.27
C ALA A 212 -15.14 -9.28 5.52
N PHE A 213 -14.10 -8.59 5.99
CA PHE A 213 -14.17 -7.71 7.14
C PHE A 213 -14.29 -6.24 6.72
N GLY A 214 -14.94 -5.44 7.56
CA GLY A 214 -15.03 -3.99 7.39
C GLY A 214 -14.82 -3.30 8.73
N LEU A 215 -13.99 -2.26 8.76
CA LEU A 215 -13.76 -1.43 9.94
C LEU A 215 -14.81 -0.33 10.11
N THR A 216 -15.57 -0.05 9.04
CA THR A 216 -16.67 0.91 9.02
C THR A 216 -18.00 0.19 9.17
N PRO A 217 -19.00 0.78 9.84
CA PRO A 217 -20.32 0.20 9.98
C PRO A 217 -20.90 -0.14 8.61
N ARG A 218 -21.26 -1.40 8.41
CA ARG A 218 -21.96 -1.87 7.21
C ARG A 218 -23.38 -2.23 7.60
N GLY A 219 -24.33 -1.68 6.87
CA GLY A 219 -25.72 -2.05 6.96
C GLY A 219 -25.95 -3.44 6.38
N ARG A 220 -27.01 -4.10 6.86
CA ARG A 220 -27.44 -5.44 6.40
C ARG A 220 -27.59 -5.55 4.88
N HIS A 221 -28.00 -4.47 4.23
CA HIS A 221 -28.18 -4.37 2.79
C HIS A 221 -27.23 -3.33 2.18
N GLN A 222 -26.37 -3.77 1.27
CA GLN A 222 -25.40 -2.92 0.58
C GLN A 222 -26.00 -2.44 -0.74
N ILE A 223 -26.30 -1.14 -0.83
CA ILE A 223 -26.81 -0.50 -2.04
C ILE A 223 -25.63 0.14 -2.77
N SER A 224 -25.34 -0.33 -3.98
CA SER A 224 -24.29 0.21 -4.84
C SER A 224 -24.88 0.87 -6.08
N VAL A 225 -24.71 2.18 -6.23
CA VAL A 225 -25.20 2.96 -7.37
C VAL A 225 -24.10 3.14 -8.40
N CYS A 226 -24.36 2.77 -9.66
CA CYS A 226 -23.38 2.93 -10.74
C CYS A 226 -23.31 4.39 -11.21
N LEU A 227 -22.17 5.04 -10.99
CA LEU A 227 -21.83 6.37 -11.51
C LEU A 227 -20.93 6.31 -12.76
N GLY A 228 -20.92 5.18 -13.47
CA GLY A 228 -20.19 5.05 -14.72
C GLY A 228 -20.77 5.93 -15.81
N THR A 229 -19.99 6.24 -16.84
CA THR A 229 -20.31 7.23 -17.88
C THR A 229 -21.73 7.06 -18.47
N THR A 230 -22.14 5.81 -18.77
CA THR A 230 -23.47 5.54 -19.34
C THR A 230 -24.60 5.78 -18.33
N CYS A 231 -24.38 5.43 -17.07
CA CYS A 231 -25.38 5.65 -16.01
C CYS A 231 -25.45 7.13 -15.64
N TYR A 232 -24.31 7.80 -15.58
CA TYR A 232 -24.20 9.24 -15.32
C TYR A 232 -24.98 10.06 -16.35
N VAL A 233 -24.77 9.83 -17.65
CA VAL A 233 -25.50 10.53 -18.73
C VAL A 233 -27.01 10.26 -18.69
N LYS A 234 -27.44 9.10 -18.16
CA LYS A 234 -28.86 8.77 -17.97
C LYS A 234 -29.46 9.30 -16.66
N GLY A 235 -28.73 10.10 -15.88
CA GLY A 235 -29.21 10.71 -14.65
C GLY A 235 -29.09 9.82 -13.40
N ALA A 236 -28.07 8.96 -13.32
CA ALA A 236 -27.81 8.16 -12.11
C ALA A 236 -27.44 9.00 -10.88
N GLU A 237 -26.97 10.23 -11.07
CA GLU A 237 -26.71 11.19 -9.98
C GLU A 237 -27.99 11.47 -9.19
N GLY A 238 -29.10 11.77 -9.86
CA GLY A 238 -30.39 11.97 -9.17
C GLY A 238 -30.92 10.70 -8.48
N ILE A 239 -30.47 9.50 -8.88
CA ILE A 239 -30.80 8.26 -8.17
C ILE A 239 -30.03 8.19 -6.85
N LEU A 240 -28.75 8.56 -6.86
CA LEU A 240 -27.92 8.61 -5.67
C LEU A 240 -28.46 9.65 -4.67
N ASP A 241 -28.78 10.85 -5.14
CA ASP A 241 -29.35 11.93 -4.32
C ASP A 241 -30.66 11.48 -3.67
N ARG A 242 -31.53 10.82 -4.44
CA ARG A 242 -32.80 10.32 -3.92
C ARG A 242 -32.62 9.23 -2.87
N PHE A 243 -31.63 8.35 -3.03
CA PHE A 243 -31.28 7.37 -1.99
C PHE A 243 -30.72 8.05 -0.74
N SER A 244 -29.90 9.08 -0.91
CA SER A 244 -29.35 9.87 0.19
C SER A 244 -30.46 10.54 1.01
N GLU A 245 -31.46 11.14 0.35
CA GLU A 245 -32.64 11.73 0.99
C GLU A 245 -33.50 10.69 1.72
N LEU A 246 -33.77 9.54 1.08
CA LEU A 246 -34.64 8.50 1.64
C LEU A 246 -34.03 7.80 2.87
N LEU A 247 -32.71 7.62 2.84
CA LEU A 247 -31.98 6.92 3.90
C LEU A 247 -31.40 7.89 4.96
N GLY A 248 -31.35 9.19 4.66
CA GLY A 248 -30.76 10.20 5.54
C GLY A 248 -29.25 10.05 5.71
N VAL A 249 -28.54 9.55 4.70
CA VAL A 249 -27.09 9.31 4.75
C VAL A 249 -26.40 9.81 3.49
N GLU A 250 -25.15 10.27 3.63
CA GLU A 250 -24.31 10.67 2.51
C GLU A 250 -23.69 9.44 1.79
N GLU A 251 -23.01 9.68 0.67
CA GLU A 251 -22.27 8.66 -0.06
C GLU A 251 -21.21 7.98 0.82
N GLY A 252 -21.23 6.65 0.89
CA GLY A 252 -20.39 5.84 1.77
C GLY A 252 -20.92 5.73 3.20
N GLY A 253 -22.05 6.38 3.51
CA GLY A 253 -22.70 6.35 4.81
C GLY A 253 -23.58 5.11 5.03
N THR A 254 -23.75 4.77 6.29
CA THR A 254 -24.65 3.70 6.76
C THR A 254 -25.72 4.30 7.64
N THR A 255 -26.97 3.88 7.45
CA THR A 255 -28.13 4.35 8.23
C THR A 255 -27.93 4.08 9.73
N SER A 256 -28.49 4.93 10.60
CA SER A 256 -28.45 4.75 12.07
C SER A 256 -28.96 3.38 12.53
N ASP A 257 -29.92 2.81 11.79
CA ASP A 257 -30.52 1.51 12.08
C ASP A 257 -29.67 0.32 11.60
N LEU A 258 -28.49 0.57 11.03
CA LEU A 258 -27.60 -0.44 10.42
C LEU A 258 -28.31 -1.35 9.40
N ARG A 259 -29.36 -0.85 8.73
CA ARG A 259 -30.10 -1.61 7.72
C ARG A 259 -29.52 -1.43 6.33
N PHE A 260 -29.18 -0.21 5.93
CA PHE A 260 -28.69 0.09 4.58
C PHE A 260 -27.36 0.83 4.61
N THR A 261 -26.44 0.46 3.72
CA THR A 261 -25.26 1.27 3.37
C THR A 261 -25.39 1.72 1.93
N LEU A 262 -25.15 3.01 1.68
CA LEU A 262 -25.17 3.58 0.34
C LEU A 262 -23.75 3.78 -0.16
N ASN A 263 -23.37 3.05 -1.20
CA ASN A 263 -22.08 3.18 -1.86
C ASN A 263 -22.27 3.66 -3.30
N SER A 264 -21.35 4.51 -3.78
CA SER A 264 -21.22 4.74 -5.22
C SER A 264 -20.11 3.85 -5.78
N VAL A 265 -20.33 3.33 -6.99
CA VAL A 265 -19.33 2.54 -7.71
C VAL A 265 -19.15 3.10 -9.10
N ARG A 266 -17.91 3.05 -9.60
CA ARG A 266 -17.58 3.58 -10.92
C ARG A 266 -18.21 2.76 -12.05
N CYS A 267 -18.27 1.44 -11.94
CA CYS A 267 -18.88 0.63 -12.99
C CYS A 267 -19.38 -0.70 -12.43
N LEU A 268 -20.62 -1.05 -12.77
CA LEU A 268 -21.21 -2.38 -12.51
C LEU A 268 -21.10 -3.34 -13.72
N GLY A 269 -20.58 -2.87 -14.86
CA GLY A 269 -20.48 -3.68 -16.08
C GLY A 269 -21.79 -3.91 -16.84
N CYS A 270 -22.91 -3.32 -16.38
CA CYS A 270 -24.25 -3.57 -16.94
C CYS A 270 -24.79 -2.40 -17.81
N CYS A 271 -23.97 -1.86 -18.72
CA CYS A 271 -24.32 -0.67 -19.51
C CYS A 271 -25.62 -0.81 -20.32
N SER A 272 -25.96 -2.02 -20.78
CA SER A 272 -27.18 -2.31 -21.56
C SER A 272 -28.49 -2.04 -20.81
N ILE A 273 -28.45 -2.07 -19.47
CA ILE A 273 -29.61 -1.85 -18.61
C ILE A 273 -29.48 -0.58 -17.76
N ALA A 274 -28.61 0.35 -18.15
CA ALA A 274 -28.45 1.63 -17.47
C ALA A 274 -29.76 2.47 -17.45
N PRO A 275 -30.08 3.19 -16.35
CA PRO A 275 -29.34 3.26 -15.07
C PRO A 275 -29.43 1.96 -14.27
N ALA A 276 -28.31 1.54 -13.69
CA ALA A 276 -28.20 0.28 -12.95
C ALA A 276 -27.76 0.52 -11.49
N ILE A 277 -28.36 -0.22 -10.58
CA ILE A 277 -28.00 -0.28 -9.15
C ILE A 277 -27.84 -1.75 -8.75
N MET A 278 -27.11 -2.01 -7.68
CA MET A 278 -26.94 -3.35 -7.13
C MET A 278 -27.27 -3.33 -5.64
N ILE A 279 -28.10 -4.28 -5.20
CA ILE A 279 -28.42 -4.47 -3.78
C ILE A 279 -28.08 -5.92 -3.42
N ASP A 280 -27.14 -6.13 -2.50
CA ASP A 280 -26.66 -7.46 -2.07
C ASP A 280 -26.32 -8.41 -3.23
N GLY A 281 -25.68 -7.87 -4.27
CA GLY A 281 -25.30 -8.63 -5.48
C GLY A 281 -26.40 -8.79 -6.53
N LYS A 282 -27.65 -8.44 -6.24
CA LYS A 282 -28.74 -8.42 -7.23
C LYS A 282 -28.72 -7.11 -8.01
N VAL A 283 -28.60 -7.21 -9.34
CA VAL A 283 -28.57 -6.05 -10.24
C VAL A 283 -29.97 -5.66 -10.66
N TYR A 284 -30.33 -4.40 -10.45
CA TYR A 284 -31.56 -3.78 -10.92
C TYR A 284 -31.23 -2.80 -12.04
N GLY A 285 -31.86 -2.99 -13.20
CA GLY A 285 -31.67 -2.15 -14.38
C GLY A 285 -32.90 -1.33 -14.75
N LYS A 286 -32.70 -0.32 -15.60
CA LYS A 286 -33.74 0.63 -16.06
C LYS A 286 -34.51 1.26 -14.90
N VAL A 287 -33.81 1.53 -13.80
CA VAL A 287 -34.41 2.03 -12.57
C VAL A 287 -34.85 3.48 -12.77
N ARG A 288 -36.06 3.80 -12.30
CA ARG A 288 -36.62 5.16 -12.29
C ARG A 288 -36.79 5.62 -10.85
N LEU A 289 -36.68 6.93 -10.63
CA LEU A 289 -36.79 7.57 -9.30
C LEU A 289 -38.05 7.15 -8.53
N SER A 290 -39.18 6.97 -9.22
CA SER A 290 -40.45 6.59 -8.60
C SER A 290 -40.48 5.17 -8.03
N LYS A 291 -39.64 4.25 -8.55
CA LYS A 291 -39.62 2.85 -8.13
C LYS A 291 -38.60 2.56 -7.02
N LEU A 292 -37.81 3.56 -6.62
CA LEU A 292 -36.78 3.38 -5.60
C LEU A 292 -37.37 3.01 -4.24
N SER A 293 -38.52 3.58 -3.87
CA SER A 293 -39.23 3.24 -2.65
C SER A 293 -39.76 1.80 -2.64
N ASP A 294 -40.19 1.29 -3.79
CA ASP A 294 -40.71 -0.08 -3.91
C ASP A 294 -39.56 -1.09 -3.78
N VAL A 295 -38.42 -0.80 -4.42
CA VAL A 295 -37.22 -1.62 -4.31
C VAL A 295 -36.72 -1.70 -2.86
N LEU A 296 -36.81 -0.62 -2.09
CA LEU A 296 -36.43 -0.65 -0.66
C LEU A 296 -37.40 -1.46 0.21
N ARG A 297 -38.70 -1.51 -0.13
CA ARG A 297 -39.70 -2.28 0.62
C ARG A 297 -39.47 -3.79 0.54
N ASP A 298 -38.90 -4.27 -0.57
CA ASP A 298 -38.57 -5.68 -0.74
C ASP A 298 -37.47 -6.16 0.23
N TYR A 299 -36.76 -5.22 0.89
CA TYR A 299 -35.67 -5.47 1.83
C TYR A 299 -35.92 -4.83 3.22
N ALA A 300 -37.16 -4.42 3.51
CA ALA A 300 -37.55 -3.76 4.75
C ALA A 300 -38.01 -4.73 5.86
#